data_AF-A0A822BBY0-F1
#
_entry.id   AF-A0A822BBY0-F1
#
_cell.length_a   1.000
_cell.length_b   1.000
_cell.length_c   1.000
_cell.angle_alpha   90.00
_cell.angle_beta   90.00
_cell.angle_gamma   90.00
#
_symmetry.space_group_name_H-M   'P 1'
#
loop_
_entity.id
_entity.type
_entity.pdbx_description
1 polymer ?
#
loop_
_entity_poly.entity_id
_entity_poly.type
_entity_poly.pdbx_seq_one_letter_code
_entity_poly.pdbx_strand_id
1 'polypeptide(L)' 'MSSPCAIDTCKRKSRVLCHCCNENFCINHLKEHNDLIYSQLNPLVDELNTLHNQMSALNVDEVIDKCRQKLDKWRHDCHT' A
#
# COMPACT_ATOMS: atom_id res chain seq x y z
N MET A 1 -33.39 14.46 -13.51
CA MET A 1 -33.91 13.14 -13.09
C MET A 1 -32.97 12.55 -12.06
N SER A 2 -33.49 11.97 -10.97
CA SER A 2 -32.66 11.38 -9.91
C SER A 2 -32.28 9.95 -10.28
N SER A 3 -30.99 9.66 -10.48
CA SER A 3 -30.49 8.32 -10.80
C SER A 3 -30.74 7.32 -9.65
N PRO A 4 -30.99 6.03 -9.95
CA PRO A 4 -31.04 5.00 -8.94
C PRO A 4 -29.66 4.79 -8.29
N CYS A 5 -29.65 4.19 -7.10
CA CYS A 5 -28.42 3.68 -6.52
C CYS A 5 -27.87 2.53 -7.40
N ALA A 6 -26.55 2.40 -7.49
CA ALA A 6 -25.86 1.36 -8.26
C ALA A 6 -26.08 -0.06 -7.70
N ILE A 7 -26.53 -0.16 -6.45
CA ILE A 7 -26.93 -1.42 -5.83
C ILE A 7 -28.36 -1.75 -6.30
N ASP A 8 -28.51 -2.79 -7.13
CA ASP A 8 -29.79 -3.18 -7.76
C ASP A 8 -30.91 -3.46 -6.74
N THR A 9 -30.57 -3.98 -5.57
CA THR A 9 -31.54 -4.25 -4.49
C THR A 9 -31.98 -2.98 -3.74
N CYS A 10 -31.33 -1.84 -4.00
CA CYS A 10 -31.59 -0.59 -3.32
C CYS A 10 -32.68 0.23 -4.02
N LYS A 11 -33.85 0.34 -3.38
CA LYS A 11 -34.95 1.19 -3.87
C LYS A 11 -34.72 2.69 -3.64
N ARG A 12 -33.59 3.10 -3.06
CA ARG A 12 -33.31 4.51 -2.72
C ARG A 12 -32.71 5.24 -3.91
N LYS A 13 -33.08 6.50 -4.05
CA LYS A 13 -32.45 7.41 -5.03
C LYS A 13 -31.00 7.67 -4.65
N SER A 14 -30.13 7.73 -5.66
CA SER A 14 -28.77 8.19 -5.47
C SER A 14 -28.76 9.64 -5.00
N ARG A 15 -27.78 9.93 -4.14
CA ARG A 15 -27.52 11.26 -3.58
C ARG A 15 -26.14 11.76 -3.98
N VAL A 16 -25.23 10.85 -4.34
CA VAL A 16 -23.81 11.13 -4.57
C VAL A 16 -23.30 10.22 -5.69
N LEU A 17 -22.45 10.77 -6.56
CA LEU A 17 -21.66 10.02 -7.53
C LEU A 17 -20.30 9.73 -6.89
N CYS A 18 -19.89 8.46 -6.85
CA CYS A 18 -18.52 8.12 -6.53
C CYS A 18 -17.66 8.33 -7.78
N HIS A 19 -16.68 9.24 -7.74
CA HIS A 19 -15.78 9.49 -8.87
C HIS A 19 -14.77 8.37 -9.10
N CYS A 20 -14.44 7.58 -8.08
CA CYS A 20 -13.51 6.47 -8.21
C CYS A 20 -14.13 5.32 -9.03
N CYS A 21 -15.40 5.01 -8.78
CA CYS A 21 -16.11 3.89 -9.40
C CYS A 21 -17.01 4.34 -10.57
N ASN A 22 -17.22 5.66 -10.72
CA ASN A 22 -18.18 6.28 -11.63
C ASN A 22 -19.63 5.78 -11.43
N GLU A 23 -19.97 5.47 -10.18
CA GLU A 23 -21.25 4.85 -9.79
C GLU A 23 -22.05 5.74 -8.84
N ASN A 24 -23.38 5.70 -8.98
CA ASN A 24 -24.31 6.52 -8.22
C ASN A 24 -24.72 5.81 -6.93
N PHE A 25 -24.45 6.39 -5.75
CA PHE A 25 -24.79 5.78 -4.46
C PHE A 25 -25.81 6.59 -3.66
N CYS A 26 -26.66 5.86 -2.92
CA CYS A 26 -27.40 6.45 -1.81
C CYS A 26 -26.46 6.65 -0.60
N ILE A 27 -26.85 7.50 0.36
CA ILE A 27 -25.99 7.85 1.51
C ILE A 27 -25.53 6.61 2.31
N ASN A 28 -26.39 5.62 2.49
CA ASN A 28 -26.03 4.40 3.24
C ASN A 28 -25.01 3.55 2.48
N HIS A 29 -25.26 3.28 1.20
CA HIS A 29 -24.33 2.49 0.39
C HIS A 29 -23.02 3.23 0.12
N LEU A 30 -23.03 4.57 0.11
CA LEU A 30 -21.80 5.35 0.07
C LEU A 30 -20.98 5.16 1.36
N LYS A 31 -21.65 5.10 2.53
CA LYS A 31 -20.98 4.83 3.79
C LYS A 31 -20.37 3.43 3.81
N GLU A 32 -21.14 2.42 3.45
CA GLU A 32 -20.66 1.02 3.36
C GLU A 32 -19.51 0.88 2.35
N HIS A 33 -19.62 1.56 1.21
CA HIS A 33 -18.56 1.61 0.19
C HIS A 33 -17.27 2.24 0.75
N ASN A 34 -17.39 3.34 1.49
CA ASN A 34 -16.24 3.97 2.12
C ASN A 34 -15.65 3.08 3.22
N ASP A 35 -16.48 2.45 4.04
CA ASP A 35 -16.05 1.53 5.09
C ASP A 35 -15.27 0.34 4.50
N LEU A 36 -15.74 -0.20 3.35
CA LEU A 36 -15.04 -1.25 2.61
C LEU A 36 -13.68 -0.76 2.10
N ILE A 37 -13.60 0.43 1.50
CA ILE A 37 -12.34 1.03 1.05
C ILE A 37 -11.37 1.19 2.22
N TYR A 38 -11.83 1.73 3.36
CA TYR A 38 -11.00 1.90 4.55
C TYR A 38 -10.51 0.55 5.09
N SER A 39 -11.35 -0.49 5.07
CA SER A 39 -10.95 -1.83 5.51
C SER A 39 -9.83 -2.44 4.65
N GLN A 40 -9.73 -2.06 3.38
CA GLN A 40 -8.69 -2.53 2.47
C GLN A 40 -7.42 -1.66 2.50
N LEU A 41 -7.57 -0.35 2.78
CA LEU A 41 -6.46 0.57 2.92
C LEU A 41 -5.52 0.21 4.08
N ASN A 42 -6.07 -0.19 5.24
CA ASN A 42 -5.24 -0.50 6.41
C ASN A 42 -4.27 -1.67 6.15
N PRO A 43 -4.70 -2.84 5.63
CA PRO A 43 -3.79 -3.92 5.24
C PRO A 43 -2.72 -3.50 4.23
N LEU A 44 -3.08 -2.68 3.24
CA LEU A 44 -2.12 -2.20 2.23
C LEU A 44 -1.03 -1.31 2.84
N VAL A 45 -1.38 -0.48 3.83
CA VAL A 45 -0.41 0.32 4.58
C VAL A 45 0.53 -0.58 5.38
N ASP A 46 0.01 -1.62 6.02
CA ASP A 46 0.82 -2.58 6.78
C ASP A 46 1.76 -3.38 5.86
N GLU A 47 1.30 -3.80 4.69
CA GLU A 47 2.13 -4.44 3.67
C GLU A 47 3.24 -3.52 3.17
N LEU A 48 2.93 -2.26 2.87
CA LEU A 48 3.92 -1.26 2.46
C LEU A 48 4.96 -1.00 3.55
N ASN A 49 4.54 -0.89 4.81
CA ASN A 49 5.44 -0.72 5.94
C ASN A 49 6.35 -1.95 6.10
N THR A 50 5.79 -3.15 5.92
CA THR A 50 6.56 -4.40 5.97
C THR A 50 7.61 -4.45 4.87
N LEU A 51 7.23 -4.13 3.63
CA LEU A 51 8.16 -4.05 2.50
C LEU A 51 9.25 -3.00 2.71
N HIS A 52 8.88 -1.83 3.23
CA HIS A 52 9.84 -0.77 3.56
C HIS A 52 10.86 -1.24 4.60
N ASN A 53 10.39 -1.89 5.68
CA ASN A 53 11.26 -2.43 6.71
C ASN A 53 12.19 -3.52 6.16
N GLN A 54 11.69 -4.40 5.28
CA GLN A 54 12.50 -5.42 4.61
C GLN A 54 13.57 -4.79 3.71
N MET A 55 13.20 -3.78 2.92
CA MET A 55 14.16 -3.04 2.09
C MET A 55 15.21 -2.32 2.93
N SER A 56 14.83 -1.71 4.05
CA SER A 56 15.77 -1.09 4.98
C SER A 56 16.69 -2.12 5.63
N ALA A 57 16.18 -3.31 5.94
CA ALA A 57 16.96 -4.39 6.54
C ALA A 57 17.96 -5.02 5.56
N LEU A 58 17.76 -4.88 4.25
CA LEU A 58 18.69 -5.37 3.24
C LEU A 58 20.03 -4.59 3.22
N ASN A 59 20.20 -3.57 4.07
CA ASN A 59 21.37 -2.72 4.30
C ASN A 59 22.60 -3.07 3.45
N VAL A 60 22.47 -2.81 2.15
CA VAL A 60 23.42 -3.28 1.13
C VAL A 60 24.77 -2.61 1.34
N ASP A 61 24.75 -1.39 1.86
CA ASP A 61 25.93 -0.61 2.23
C ASP A 61 26.74 -1.31 3.32
N GLU A 62 26.09 -1.89 4.34
CA GLU A 62 26.79 -2.63 5.40
C GLU A 62 27.46 -3.91 4.85
N VAL A 63 26.78 -4.61 3.94
CA VAL A 63 27.35 -5.80 3.27
C VAL A 63 28.54 -5.40 2.39
N ILE A 64 28.42 -4.33 1.62
CA ILE A 64 29.50 -3.79 0.79
C ILE A 64 30.69 -3.38 1.65
N ASP A 65 30.48 -2.67 2.75
CA ASP A 65 31.56 -2.24 3.63
C ASP A 65 32.26 -3.41 4.32
N LYS A 66 31.51 -4.43 4.76
CA LYS A 66 32.11 -5.67 5.27
C LYS A 66 32.96 -6.39 4.22
N CYS A 67 32.50 -6.43 2.97
CA CYS A 67 33.27 -6.99 1.86
C CYS A 67 34.54 -6.18 1.56
N ARG A 68 34.46 -4.85 1.56
CA ARG A 68 35.61 -3.96 1.39
C ARG A 68 36.66 -4.16 2.48
N GLN A 69 36.24 -4.20 3.74
CA GLN A 69 37.14 -4.47 4.88
C GLN A 69 37.85 -5.81 4.75
N LYS A 70 37.14 -6.87 4.32
CA LYS A 70 37.75 -8.19 4.07
C LYS A 70 38.77 -8.14 2.93
N LEU A 71 38.48 -7.42 1.85
CA LEU A 71 39.40 -7.25 0.72
C LEU A 71 40.65 -6.48 1.13
N ASP A 72 40.51 -5.39 1.89
CA ASP A 72 41.65 -4.60 2.37
C ASP A 72 42.54 -5.39 3.33
N LYS A 73 41.92 -6.21 4.20
CA LYS A 73 42.66 -7.12 5.08
C LYS A 73 43.45 -8.16 4.26
N TRP A 74 42.81 -8.82 3.30
CA TRP A 74 43.50 -9.76 2.41
C TRP A 74 44.65 -9.09 1.65
N ARG A 75 44.45 -7.84 1.19
CA ARG A 75 45.48 -7.07 0.50
C ARG A 75 46.69 -6.80 1.41
N HIS A 76 46.44 -6.45 2.68
CA HIS A 76 47.50 -6.30 3.68
C HIS A 76 48.24 -7.61 3.94
N ASP A 77 47.49 -8.70 4.19
CA ASP A 77 48.04 -10.01 4.53
C ASP A 77 48.94 -10.58 3.40
N CYS A 78 48.68 -10.25 2.13
CA CYS A 78 49.50 -10.67 1.00
C CYS A 78 50.76 -9.81 0.76
N HIS A 79 50.84 -8.63 1.35
CA HIS A 79 51.98 -7.70 1.18
C HIS A 79 52.92 -7.65 2.41
N THR A 80 52.65 -8.46 3.43
CA THR A 80 53.55 -8.84 4.54
C THR A 80 54.12 -10.23 4.34
#